data_AF-A0A3E2W1X2-F1
#
_entry.id   AF-A0A3E2W1X2-F1
#
_cell.length_a   1.000
_cell.length_b   1.000
_cell.length_c   1.000
_cell.angle_alpha   90.00
_cell.angle_beta   90.00
_cell.angle_gamma   90.00
#
_symmetry.space_group_name_H-M   'P 1'
#
loop_
_entity.id
_entity.type
_entity.pdbx_description
1 polymer ?
#
loop_
_entity_poly.entity_id
_entity_poly.type
_entity_poly.pdbx_seq_one_letter_code
_entity_poly.pdbx_strand_id
1 'polypeptide(L)'
;MKKRLCRMIFKKELEEEFQILNNHFLRKQQQIQCEMEKNKKKYGIVERIFYLFPNAEIIGMEKNKKDDELFIVMNNDTIYLLGERYQGITNLPRILFHVYKTDDEFFQKKYIHIDDVLMEDNDVGNGTIAMKALIKYAKRNNIKWIEGSLSSVDNDHADRRNHYYEKFGFKIQSSSIRLDITA
;
A
#
# COMPACT_ATOMS: atom_id res chain seq x y z
N MET A 1 -17.04 17.05 58.47
CA MET A 1 -18.02 18.17 58.45
C MET A 1 -17.86 19.08 57.22
N LYS A 2 -16.68 19.70 56.99
CA LYS A 2 -16.43 20.64 55.86
C LYS A 2 -16.78 20.10 54.45
N LYS A 3 -16.33 18.88 54.09
CA LYS A 3 -16.65 18.26 52.78
C LYS A 3 -18.15 18.05 52.56
N ARG A 4 -18.90 17.71 53.61
CA ARG A 4 -20.35 17.45 53.55
C ARG A 4 -21.12 18.76 53.34
N LEU A 5 -20.70 19.83 54.00
CA LEU A 5 -21.24 21.18 53.81
C LEU A 5 -20.95 21.72 52.40
N CYS A 6 -19.70 21.58 51.91
CA CYS A 6 -19.35 21.99 50.54
C CYS A 6 -20.18 21.24 49.48
N ARG A 7 -20.37 19.93 49.63
CA ARG A 7 -21.24 19.15 48.71
C ARG A 7 -22.70 19.56 48.74
N MET A 8 -23.20 20.08 49.87
CA MET A 8 -24.57 20.60 49.94
C MET A 8 -24.69 21.96 49.26
N ILE A 9 -23.72 22.86 49.49
CA ILE A 9 -23.75 24.23 48.96
C ILE A 9 -23.51 24.23 47.44
N PHE A 10 -22.54 23.46 46.96
CA PHE A 10 -22.14 23.40 45.54
C PHE A 10 -22.65 22.15 44.84
N LYS A 11 -23.81 21.62 45.27
CA LYS A 11 -24.30 20.33 44.78
C LYS A 11 -24.45 20.34 43.25
N LYS A 12 -25.03 21.42 42.71
CA LYS A 12 -25.32 21.55 41.28
C LYS A 12 -24.04 21.70 40.47
N GLU A 13 -23.13 22.56 40.89
CA GLU A 13 -21.83 22.79 40.25
C GLU A 13 -20.99 21.50 40.27
N LEU A 14 -21.01 20.76 41.38
CA LEU A 14 -20.32 19.47 41.48
C LEU A 14 -20.93 18.41 40.54
N GLU A 15 -22.25 18.38 40.41
CA GLU A 15 -22.96 17.48 39.49
C GLU A 15 -22.65 17.82 38.02
N GLU A 16 -22.64 19.11 37.67
CA GLU A 16 -22.27 19.59 36.33
C GLU A 16 -20.81 19.23 35.98
N GLU A 17 -19.86 19.50 36.87
CA GLU A 17 -18.45 19.13 36.70
C GLU A 17 -18.26 17.61 36.59
N PHE A 18 -18.99 16.83 37.41
CA PHE A 18 -18.95 15.37 37.33
C PHE A 18 -19.50 14.85 36.00
N GLN A 19 -20.58 15.45 35.49
CA GLN A 19 -21.12 15.09 34.17
C GLN A 19 -20.13 15.43 33.04
N ILE A 20 -19.48 16.59 33.08
CA ILE A 20 -18.45 16.98 32.12
C ILE A 20 -17.30 15.98 32.13
N LEU A 21 -16.79 15.65 33.32
CA LEU A 21 -15.71 14.69 33.50
C LEU A 21 -16.11 13.30 32.98
N ASN A 22 -17.31 12.83 33.31
CA ASN A 22 -17.81 11.54 32.85
C ASN A 22 -18.00 11.49 31.33
N ASN A 23 -18.54 12.56 30.72
CA ASN A 23 -18.66 12.67 29.28
C ASN A 23 -17.29 12.66 28.58
N HIS A 24 -16.30 13.37 29.14
CA HIS A 24 -14.94 13.34 28.62
C HIS A 24 -14.32 11.94 28.73
N PHE A 25 -14.50 11.26 29.88
CA PHE A 25 -14.04 9.89 30.09
C PHE A 25 -14.65 8.92 29.07
N LEU A 26 -15.98 8.96 28.88
CA LEU A 26 -16.67 8.10 27.93
C LEU A 26 -16.21 8.34 26.48
N ARG A 27 -16.02 9.60 26.08
CA ARG A 27 -15.46 9.94 24.75
C ARG A 27 -14.05 9.38 24.58
N LYS A 28 -13.19 9.49 25.59
CA LYS A 28 -11.84 8.92 25.57
C LYS A 28 -11.87 7.40 25.48
N GLN A 29 -12.72 6.74 26.26
CA GLN A 29 -12.88 5.29 26.20
C GLN A 29 -13.34 4.83 24.82
N GLN A 30 -14.30 5.55 24.20
CA GLN A 30 -14.76 5.24 22.85
C GLN A 30 -13.66 5.43 21.80
N GLN A 31 -12.87 6.50 21.90
CA GLN A 31 -11.71 6.72 21.02
C GLN A 31 -10.71 5.56 21.09
N ILE A 32 -10.34 5.15 22.31
CA ILE A 32 -9.42 4.03 22.53
C ILE A 32 -9.99 2.75 21.93
N GLN A 33 -11.28 2.46 22.15
CA GLN A 33 -11.91 1.27 21.59
C GLN A 33 -11.87 1.29 20.05
N CYS A 34 -12.16 2.43 19.43
CA CYS A 34 -12.09 2.57 17.97
C CYS A 34 -10.67 2.36 17.44
N GLU A 35 -9.64 2.86 18.12
CA GLU A 35 -8.23 2.63 17.75
C GLU A 35 -7.82 1.16 17.92
N MET A 36 -8.26 0.51 19.00
CA MET A 36 -8.02 -0.91 19.22
C MET A 36 -8.63 -1.78 18.12
N GLU A 37 -9.88 -1.50 17.72
CA GLU A 37 -10.52 -2.26 16.64
C GLU A 37 -9.83 -2.03 15.28
N LYS A 38 -9.36 -0.81 15.00
CA LYS A 38 -8.53 -0.55 13.82
C LYS A 38 -7.23 -1.36 13.85
N ASN A 39 -6.55 -1.42 14.99
CA ASN A 39 -5.30 -2.17 15.13
C ASN A 39 -5.52 -3.68 14.98
N LYS A 40 -6.61 -4.23 15.54
CA LYS A 40 -6.98 -5.65 15.34
C LYS A 40 -7.17 -5.98 13.87
N LYS A 41 -7.87 -5.13 13.12
CA LYS A 41 -8.05 -5.32 11.68
C LYS A 41 -6.72 -5.30 10.92
N LYS A 42 -5.84 -4.33 11.21
CA LYS A 42 -4.51 -4.27 10.60
C LYS A 42 -3.69 -5.52 10.88
N TYR A 43 -3.68 -5.96 12.14
CA TYR A 43 -2.99 -7.18 12.55
C TYR A 43 -3.54 -8.41 11.82
N GLY A 44 -4.86 -8.54 11.68
CA GLY A 44 -5.49 -9.61 10.91
C GLY A 44 -5.10 -9.62 9.43
N ILE A 45 -4.89 -8.44 8.81
CA ILE A 45 -4.36 -8.35 7.43
C ILE A 45 -2.91 -8.85 7.37
N VAL A 46 -2.08 -8.52 8.37
CA VAL A 46 -0.69 -9.02 8.45
C VAL A 46 -0.66 -10.53 8.61
N GLU A 47 -1.49 -11.10 9.50
CA GLU A 47 -1.62 -12.56 9.64
C GLU A 47 -2.07 -13.20 8.32
N ARG A 48 -3.02 -12.58 7.62
CA ARG A 48 -3.49 -13.02 6.30
C ARG A 48 -2.36 -13.00 5.27
N ILE A 49 -1.52 -11.97 5.24
CA ILE A 49 -0.37 -11.87 4.34
C ILE A 49 0.54 -13.10 4.51
N PHE A 50 0.95 -13.39 5.75
CA PHE A 50 1.85 -14.52 6.01
C PHE A 50 1.16 -15.89 5.91
N TYR A 51 -0.16 -15.96 6.08
CA TYR A 51 -0.91 -17.17 5.76
C TYR A 51 -0.90 -17.48 4.26
N LEU A 52 -1.11 -16.46 3.42
CA LEU A 52 -1.12 -16.61 1.96
C LEU A 52 0.30 -16.78 1.39
N PHE A 53 1.26 -16.05 1.94
CA PHE A 53 2.64 -15.97 1.48
C PHE A 53 3.60 -16.10 2.67
N PRO A 54 3.91 -17.33 3.12
CA PRO A 54 4.70 -17.55 4.35
C PRO A 54 6.08 -16.90 4.37
N ASN A 55 6.67 -16.67 3.20
CA ASN A 55 8.02 -16.10 3.06
C ASN A 55 8.00 -14.66 2.53
N ALA A 56 6.85 -13.99 2.55
CA ALA A 56 6.73 -12.64 2.03
C ALA A 56 7.46 -11.61 2.90
N GLU A 57 7.79 -10.47 2.30
CA GLU A 57 8.30 -9.29 2.98
C GLU A 57 7.30 -8.13 2.83
N ILE A 58 6.92 -7.51 3.94
CA ILE A 58 6.17 -6.26 3.91
C ILE A 58 7.18 -5.12 3.69
N ILE A 59 7.24 -4.60 2.47
CA ILE A 59 8.24 -3.61 2.04
C ILE A 59 7.77 -2.15 2.19
N GLY A 60 6.50 -1.95 2.55
CA GLY A 60 5.94 -0.63 2.81
C GLY A 60 4.45 -0.63 3.10
N MET A 61 3.93 0.55 3.40
CA MET A 61 2.50 0.82 3.58
C MET A 61 2.17 2.18 2.96
N GLU A 62 1.11 2.25 2.17
CA GLU A 62 0.63 3.50 1.57
C GLU A 62 -0.89 3.52 1.53
N LYS A 63 -1.47 4.73 1.47
CA LYS A 63 -2.90 4.91 1.22
C LYS A 63 -3.16 5.19 -0.25
N ASN A 64 -4.18 4.56 -0.80
CA ASN A 64 -4.63 4.86 -2.17
C ASN A 64 -5.50 6.14 -2.20
N LYS A 65 -5.97 6.56 -3.39
CA LYS A 65 -6.81 7.76 -3.57
C LYS A 65 -8.19 7.67 -2.91
N LYS A 66 -8.57 6.48 -2.43
CA LYS A 66 -9.83 6.22 -1.71
C LYS A 66 -9.64 6.12 -0.20
N ASP A 67 -8.45 6.51 0.29
CA ASP A 67 -8.05 6.42 1.70
C ASP A 67 -7.95 4.96 2.23
N ASP A 68 -7.93 3.97 1.33
CA ASP A 68 -7.68 2.58 1.72
C ASP A 68 -6.19 2.41 2.02
N GLU A 69 -5.87 1.95 3.24
CA GLU A 69 -4.52 1.66 3.67
C GLU A 69 -4.10 0.28 3.17
N LEU A 70 -2.99 0.24 2.43
CA LEU A 70 -2.48 -0.93 1.75
C LEU A 70 -1.08 -1.27 2.23
N PHE A 71 -0.88 -2.53 2.59
CA PHE A 71 0.43 -3.14 2.74
C PHE A 71 0.99 -3.47 1.35
N ILE A 72 2.24 -3.06 1.12
CA ILE A 72 3.01 -3.39 -0.06
C ILE A 72 3.84 -4.62 0.29
N VAL A 73 3.56 -5.73 -0.38
CA VAL A 73 4.12 -7.04 -0.04
C VAL A 73 4.93 -7.57 -1.21
N MET A 74 6.20 -7.85 -0.97
CA MET A 74 7.04 -8.59 -1.91
C MET A 74 6.95 -10.08 -1.58
N ASN A 75 6.63 -10.90 -2.57
CA ASN A 75 6.73 -12.34 -2.44
C ASN A 75 7.25 -12.92 -3.75
N ASN A 76 8.45 -13.52 -3.71
CA ASN A 76 9.22 -13.88 -4.89
C ASN A 76 9.35 -12.67 -5.85
N ASP A 77 9.00 -12.90 -7.11
CA ASP A 77 9.08 -12.00 -8.24
C ASP A 77 7.77 -11.22 -8.43
N THR A 78 7.07 -10.90 -7.33
CA THR A 78 5.78 -10.21 -7.38
C THR A 78 5.60 -9.23 -6.22
N ILE A 79 5.18 -8.02 -6.57
CA ILE A 79 4.67 -7.03 -5.62
C ILE A 79 3.15 -7.15 -5.57
N TYR A 80 2.60 -7.42 -4.40
CA TYR A 80 1.16 -7.41 -4.12
C TYR A 80 0.78 -6.20 -3.27
N LEU A 81 -0.47 -5.75 -3.41
CA LEU A 81 -1.10 -4.80 -2.50
C LEU A 81 -2.23 -5.50 -1.74
N LEU A 82 -2.14 -5.51 -0.41
CA LEU A 82 -3.15 -6.09 0.47
C LEU A 82 -3.70 -5.04 1.43
N GLY A 83 -5.00 -5.09 1.69
CA GLY A 83 -5.68 -4.17 2.60
C GLY A 83 -7.08 -4.66 2.90
N GLU A 84 -7.91 -3.87 3.60
CA GLU A 84 -9.26 -4.29 3.98
C GLU A 84 -10.10 -4.76 2.77
N ARG A 85 -9.92 -4.15 1.60
CA ARG A 85 -10.63 -4.51 0.35
C ARG A 85 -9.94 -5.59 -0.50
N TYR A 86 -8.66 -5.86 -0.27
CA TYR A 86 -7.85 -6.75 -1.11
C TYR A 86 -7.26 -7.88 -0.24
N GLN A 87 -8.09 -8.89 0.06
CA GLN A 87 -7.74 -10.00 0.98
C GLN A 87 -7.87 -11.41 0.37
N GLY A 88 -8.53 -11.55 -0.78
CA GLY A 88 -8.64 -12.81 -1.53
C GLY A 88 -7.40 -13.06 -2.39
N ILE A 89 -7.14 -14.29 -2.85
CA ILE A 89 -6.00 -14.57 -3.77
C ILE A 89 -6.34 -14.13 -5.19
N THR A 90 -7.58 -14.38 -5.61
CA THR A 90 -8.13 -13.90 -6.87
C THR A 90 -8.15 -12.38 -6.85
N ASN A 91 -7.65 -11.77 -7.93
CA ASN A 91 -7.76 -10.33 -8.16
C ASN A 91 -7.00 -9.42 -7.16
N LEU A 92 -5.94 -9.94 -6.51
CA LEU A 92 -5.02 -9.05 -5.78
C LEU A 92 -4.33 -8.11 -6.74
N PRO A 93 -4.36 -6.77 -6.50
CA PRO A 93 -3.56 -5.84 -7.26
C PRO A 93 -2.07 -6.22 -7.14
N ARG A 94 -1.41 -6.41 -8.28
CA ARG A 94 -0.03 -6.91 -8.33
C ARG A 94 0.76 -6.44 -9.54
N ILE A 95 2.08 -6.51 -9.40
CA ILE A 95 3.03 -6.48 -10.52
C ILE A 95 3.90 -7.72 -10.43
N LEU A 96 3.82 -8.59 -11.44
CA LEU A 96 4.70 -9.74 -11.65
C LEU A 96 5.88 -9.30 -12.53
N PHE A 97 7.10 -9.64 -12.12
CA PHE A 97 8.30 -9.23 -12.80
C PHE A 97 9.46 -10.20 -12.54
N HIS A 98 10.36 -10.39 -13.50
CA HIS A 98 11.58 -11.17 -13.30
C HIS A 98 12.82 -10.28 -13.34
N VAL A 99 13.84 -10.62 -12.54
CA VAL A 99 15.15 -9.97 -12.57
C VAL A 99 16.10 -10.78 -13.44
N TYR A 100 16.63 -10.15 -14.48
CA TYR A 100 17.61 -10.74 -15.38
C TYR A 100 18.99 -10.14 -15.17
N LYS A 101 20.00 -10.88 -15.62
CA LYS A 101 21.40 -10.46 -15.65
C LYS A 101 21.88 -10.51 -17.08
N THR A 102 22.64 -9.50 -17.49
CA THR A 102 23.33 -9.48 -18.78
C THR A 102 24.76 -9.01 -18.54
N ASP A 103 25.68 -9.55 -19.31
CA ASP A 103 27.07 -9.17 -19.26
C ASP A 103 27.32 -8.12 -20.36
N ASP A 104 27.80 -6.96 -19.94
CA ASP A 104 28.54 -6.05 -20.81
C ASP A 104 30.03 -6.38 -20.64
N GLU A 105 30.88 -6.12 -21.65
CA GLU A 105 32.26 -6.64 -21.79
C GLU A 105 33.14 -6.55 -20.52
N PHE A 106 32.79 -5.67 -19.56
CA PHE A 106 33.47 -5.49 -18.28
C PHE A 106 32.59 -5.54 -17.03
N PHE A 107 31.25 -5.56 -17.14
CA PHE A 107 30.35 -5.49 -15.98
C PHE A 107 29.04 -6.26 -16.16
N GLN A 108 28.65 -7.01 -15.13
CA GLN A 108 27.31 -7.59 -15.03
C GLN A 108 26.28 -6.49 -14.72
N LYS A 109 25.30 -6.33 -15.60
CA LYS A 109 24.15 -5.45 -15.42
C LYS A 109 22.92 -6.29 -15.06
N LYS A 110 22.07 -5.74 -14.21
CA LYS A 110 20.76 -6.32 -13.89
C LYS A 110 19.66 -5.47 -14.49
N TYR A 111 18.60 -6.11 -14.97
CA TYR A 111 17.38 -5.42 -15.41
C TYR A 111 16.15 -6.18 -14.92
N ILE A 112 15.01 -5.50 -14.90
CA ILE A 112 13.72 -6.10 -14.59
C ILE A 112 12.90 -6.20 -15.87
N HIS A 113 12.25 -7.34 -16.11
CA HIS A 113 11.17 -7.47 -17.08
C HIS A 113 9.84 -7.54 -16.34
N ILE A 114 8.89 -6.68 -16.68
CA ILE A 114 7.51 -6.72 -16.17
C ILE A 114 6.72 -7.70 -17.03
N ASP A 115 6.19 -8.75 -16.42
CA ASP A 115 5.38 -9.76 -17.12
C ASP A 115 3.90 -9.42 -17.09
N ASP A 116 3.41 -8.93 -15.94
CA ASP A 116 1.99 -8.62 -15.74
C ASP A 116 1.80 -7.46 -14.76
N VAL A 117 0.82 -6.62 -15.05
CA VAL A 117 0.34 -5.55 -14.17
C VAL A 117 -1.16 -5.73 -14.04
N LEU A 118 -1.60 -6.33 -12.95
CA LEU A 118 -3.03 -6.51 -12.66
C LEU A 118 -3.47 -5.53 -11.58
N MET A 119 -4.41 -4.66 -11.92
CA MET A 119 -5.08 -3.77 -10.96
C MET A 119 -6.59 -4.01 -11.05
N GLU A 120 -7.20 -4.51 -9.97
CA GLU A 120 -8.64 -4.81 -9.94
C GLU A 120 -9.49 -3.57 -10.19
N ASP A 121 -9.11 -2.47 -9.53
CA ASP A 121 -9.84 -1.21 -9.61
C ASP A 121 -9.08 -0.17 -10.43
N ASN A 122 -9.80 0.48 -11.35
CA ASN A 122 -9.27 1.59 -12.13
C ASN A 122 -9.28 2.89 -11.30
N ASP A 123 -8.26 3.73 -11.53
CA ASP A 123 -8.17 5.10 -11.00
C ASP A 123 -8.19 5.30 -9.47
N VAL A 124 -8.10 4.21 -8.69
CA VAL A 124 -7.98 4.28 -7.22
C VAL A 124 -6.56 4.55 -6.73
N GLY A 125 -5.56 4.50 -7.62
CA GLY A 125 -4.15 4.79 -7.30
C GLY A 125 -3.28 3.59 -6.95
N ASN A 126 -3.84 2.38 -6.88
CA ASN A 126 -3.12 1.14 -6.56
C ASN A 126 -1.94 0.90 -7.51
N GLY A 127 -2.14 1.02 -8.83
CA GLY A 127 -1.06 0.86 -9.79
C GLY A 127 0.08 1.86 -9.57
N THR A 128 -0.24 3.07 -9.09
CA THR A 128 0.81 4.03 -8.75
C THR A 128 1.65 3.61 -7.56
N ILE A 129 1.02 3.07 -6.52
CA ILE A 129 1.69 2.55 -5.33
C ILE A 129 2.61 1.38 -5.73
N ALA A 130 2.08 0.41 -6.49
CA ALA A 130 2.82 -0.76 -6.91
C ALA A 130 4.03 -0.41 -7.80
N MET A 131 3.87 0.47 -8.80
CA MET A 131 4.99 0.86 -9.67
C MET A 131 6.07 1.65 -8.94
N LYS A 132 5.68 2.55 -8.00
CA LYS A 132 6.65 3.23 -7.14
C LYS A 132 7.45 2.23 -6.30
N ALA A 133 6.78 1.20 -5.77
CA ALA A 133 7.45 0.14 -5.03
C ALA A 133 8.43 -0.64 -5.92
N LEU A 134 8.05 -0.97 -7.17
CA LEU A 134 8.95 -1.63 -8.13
C LEU A 134 10.16 -0.77 -8.47
N ILE A 135 9.97 0.52 -8.75
CA ILE A 135 11.07 1.45 -9.04
C ILE A 135 12.00 1.58 -7.82
N LYS A 136 11.45 1.63 -6.61
CA LYS A 136 12.23 1.65 -5.36
C LYS A 136 13.02 0.35 -5.16
N TYR A 137 12.40 -0.79 -5.45
CA TYR A 137 13.07 -2.09 -5.45
C TYR A 137 14.22 -2.13 -6.46
N ALA A 138 13.99 -1.63 -7.68
CA ALA A 138 14.99 -1.55 -8.74
C ALA A 138 16.23 -0.74 -8.30
N LYS A 139 16.00 0.46 -7.75
CA LYS A 139 17.07 1.32 -7.22
C LYS A 139 17.87 0.65 -6.12
N ARG A 140 17.20 0.03 -5.14
CA ARG A 140 17.84 -0.68 -4.01
C ARG A 140 18.71 -1.86 -4.46
N ASN A 141 18.35 -2.50 -5.56
CA ASN A 141 19.01 -3.71 -6.06
C ASN A 141 20.02 -3.43 -7.21
N ASN A 142 20.39 -2.16 -7.42
CA ASN A 142 21.30 -1.73 -8.49
C ASN A 142 20.84 -2.19 -9.89
N ILE A 143 19.53 -2.27 -10.11
CA ILE A 143 18.91 -2.55 -11.40
C ILE A 143 19.13 -1.33 -12.30
N LYS A 144 19.56 -1.57 -13.54
CA LYS A 144 19.91 -0.52 -14.50
C LYS A 144 18.72 -0.01 -15.30
N TRP A 145 17.77 -0.88 -15.63
CA TRP A 145 16.51 -0.48 -16.26
C TRP A 145 15.39 -1.47 -15.92
N ILE A 146 14.16 -1.01 -16.15
CA ILE A 146 12.94 -1.81 -16.11
C ILE A 146 12.37 -1.79 -17.53
N GLU A 147 11.97 -2.94 -18.04
CA GLU A 147 11.34 -3.10 -19.34
C GLU A 147 10.12 -4.02 -19.27
N GLY A 148 9.40 -4.14 -20.37
CA GLY A 148 8.26 -5.03 -20.51
C GLY A 148 7.68 -4.97 -21.92
N SER A 149 6.72 -5.85 -22.18
CA SER A 149 6.01 -5.90 -23.46
C SER A 149 4.57 -5.38 -23.29
N LEU A 150 4.10 -4.59 -24.26
CA LEU A 150 2.70 -4.16 -24.32
C LEU A 150 1.90 -5.25 -25.03
N SER A 151 0.89 -5.77 -24.34
CA SER A 151 -0.02 -6.75 -24.92
C SER A 151 -0.95 -6.11 -25.96
N SER A 152 -1.13 -6.78 -27.10
CA SER A 152 -2.12 -6.40 -28.10
C SER A 152 -3.56 -6.57 -27.59
N VAL A 153 -3.77 -7.38 -26.53
CA VAL A 153 -5.08 -7.55 -25.88
C VAL A 153 -5.58 -6.22 -25.28
N ASP A 154 -4.67 -5.34 -24.88
CA ASP A 154 -4.99 -4.05 -24.28
C ASP A 154 -5.14 -2.92 -25.31
N ASN A 155 -5.16 -3.22 -26.60
CA ASN A 155 -5.20 -2.18 -27.65
C ASN A 155 -6.46 -1.30 -27.58
N ASP A 156 -7.59 -1.86 -27.14
CA ASP A 156 -8.82 -1.09 -26.90
C ASP A 156 -8.70 -0.09 -25.74
N HIS A 157 -7.62 -0.19 -24.94
CA HIS A 157 -7.33 0.65 -23.78
C HIS A 157 -5.90 1.22 -23.83
N ALA A 158 -5.33 1.34 -25.05
CA ALA A 158 -3.94 1.73 -25.26
C ALA A 158 -3.61 3.07 -24.60
N ASP A 159 -4.49 4.07 -24.68
CA ASP A 159 -4.26 5.39 -24.10
C ASP A 159 -4.09 5.33 -22.58
N ARG A 160 -4.95 4.58 -21.89
CA ARG A 160 -4.87 4.39 -20.43
C ARG A 160 -3.58 3.68 -20.03
N ARG A 161 -3.25 2.60 -20.74
CA ARG A 161 -2.04 1.80 -20.52
C ARG A 161 -0.78 2.64 -20.77
N ASN A 162 -0.73 3.38 -21.87
CA ASN A 162 0.40 4.22 -22.23
C ASN A 162 0.58 5.36 -21.21
N HIS A 163 -0.51 6.05 -20.86
CA HIS A 163 -0.51 7.08 -19.81
C HIS A 163 0.01 6.53 -18.46
N TYR A 164 -0.35 5.29 -18.13
CA TYR A 164 0.13 4.63 -16.91
C TYR A 164 1.65 4.46 -16.87
N TYR A 165 2.30 4.14 -17.99
CA TYR A 165 3.76 3.99 -18.05
C TYR A 165 4.48 5.33 -18.21
N GLU A 166 3.98 6.20 -19.09
CA GLU A 166 4.57 7.52 -19.39
C GLU A 166 4.66 8.40 -18.15
N LYS A 167 3.67 8.37 -17.25
CA LYS A 167 3.71 9.17 -16.01
C LYS A 167 4.89 8.82 -15.08
N PHE A 168 5.53 7.67 -15.27
CA PHE A 168 6.75 7.26 -14.54
C PHE A 168 8.04 7.46 -15.35
N GLY A 169 7.94 8.00 -16.57
CA GLY A 169 9.07 8.22 -17.46
C GLY A 169 9.46 7.01 -18.31
N PHE A 170 8.61 5.97 -18.40
CA PHE A 170 8.86 4.91 -19.38
C PHE A 170 8.75 5.49 -20.80
N LYS A 171 9.70 5.12 -21.64
CA LYS A 171 9.62 5.32 -23.08
C LYS A 171 8.88 4.14 -23.68
N ILE A 172 7.93 4.43 -24.56
CA ILE A 172 7.15 3.43 -25.30
C ILE A 172 7.67 3.39 -26.74
N GLN A 173 8.05 2.20 -27.21
CA GLN A 173 8.52 1.99 -28.57
C GLN A 173 7.81 0.78 -29.17
N SER A 174 6.89 1.02 -30.10
CA SER A 174 6.05 -0.02 -30.70
C SER A 174 5.30 -0.82 -29.61
N SER A 175 5.71 -2.05 -29.34
CA SER A 175 5.12 -2.95 -28.35
C SER A 175 6.00 -3.17 -27.12
N SER A 176 6.99 -2.30 -26.88
CA SER A 176 7.87 -2.39 -25.70
C SER A 176 7.87 -1.11 -24.88
N ILE A 177 8.16 -1.27 -23.59
CA ILE A 177 8.38 -0.17 -22.64
C ILE A 177 9.76 -0.27 -22.04
N ARG A 178 10.37 0.87 -21.73
CA ARG A 178 11.65 0.91 -21.01
C ARG A 178 11.77 2.15 -20.13
N LEU A 179 12.21 1.94 -18.91
CA LEU A 179 12.60 2.98 -17.95
C LEU A 179 14.05 2.73 -17.51
N ASP A 180 14.96 3.61 -17.90
CA ASP A 180 16.32 3.58 -17.36
C ASP A 180 16.33 4.13 -15.93
N ILE A 181 16.95 3.41 -15.01
CA ILE A 181 17.01 3.77 -13.60
C ILE A 181 18.25 4.63 -13.38
N THR A 182 18.04 5.93 -13.18
CA THR A 182 19.10 6.83 -12.74
C THR A 182 19.36 6.61 -11.24
N ALA A 183 20.65 6.55 -10.90
CA ALA A 183 21.12 6.50 -9.51
C ALA A 183 20.67 7.73 -8.72
#